data_AF-A0A8I6WXT3-F1
#
_entry.id   AF-A0A8I6WXT3-F1
#
_cell.length_a   1.000
_cell.length_b   1.000
_cell.length_c   1.000
_cell.angle_alpha   90.00
_cell.angle_beta   90.00
_cell.angle_gamma   90.00
#
_symmetry.space_group_name_H-M   'P 1'
#
loop_
_entity.id
_entity.type
_entity.pdbx_description
1 polymer ?
#
loop_
_entity_poly.entity_id
_entity_poly.type
_entity_poly.pdbx_seq_one_letter_code
_entity_poly.pdbx_strand_id
1 'polypeptide(L)'
;MEGIMDAEGAELQVLVGLSSQICNAIPEDFARELGHGQIKERFIKRLVCALNSNKTPSAHCPGIRRVIVEHAIYMMEFNPVNASYFKNCQMMEALLLVERTPSRAENYRLFLGDAGLMKHSIPLSTLVARAKELMGHE
;
A
#
# COMPACT_ATOMS: atom_id res chain seq x y z
N MET A 1 6.67 -13.15 5.28
CA MET A 1 6.92 -11.68 5.15
C MET A 1 8.34 -11.32 4.74
N GLU A 2 9.35 -12.15 5.00
CA GLU A 2 10.75 -11.86 4.65
C GLU A 2 10.96 -11.45 3.18
N GLY A 3 10.28 -12.09 2.23
CA GLY A 3 10.39 -11.72 0.81
C GLY A 3 10.03 -10.26 0.49
N ILE A 4 9.13 -9.61 1.24
CA ILE A 4 8.78 -8.20 1.02
C ILE A 4 9.86 -7.25 1.57
N MET A 5 10.64 -7.70 2.56
CA MET A 5 11.58 -6.83 3.26
C MET A 5 12.67 -6.27 2.33
N ASP A 6 13.12 -7.07 1.36
CA ASP A 6 14.22 -6.73 0.46
C ASP A 6 13.79 -6.58 -1.02
N ALA A 7 12.55 -6.93 -1.35
CA ALA A 7 12.03 -6.80 -2.72
C ALA A 7 11.92 -5.35 -3.17
N GLU A 8 12.21 -5.07 -4.44
CA GLU A 8 12.06 -3.74 -5.05
C GLU A 8 11.36 -3.85 -6.42
N GLY A 9 10.92 -2.72 -6.97
CA GLY A 9 10.34 -2.65 -8.31
C GLY A 9 9.16 -3.61 -8.54
N ALA A 10 9.23 -4.41 -9.61
CA ALA A 10 8.14 -5.30 -10.00
C ALA A 10 7.89 -6.41 -8.98
N GLU A 11 8.95 -6.95 -8.38
CA GLU A 11 8.85 -7.99 -7.35
C GLU A 11 8.11 -7.43 -6.12
N LEU A 12 8.47 -6.23 -5.67
CA LEU A 12 7.78 -5.56 -4.57
C LEU A 12 6.29 -5.36 -4.89
N GLN A 13 5.95 -4.89 -6.09
CA GLN A 13 4.56 -4.71 -6.51
C GLN A 13 3.76 -6.01 -6.42
N VAL A 14 4.34 -7.11 -6.90
CA VAL A 14 3.69 -8.43 -6.89
C VAL A 14 3.54 -8.95 -5.48
N LEU A 15 4.60 -8.93 -4.67
CA LEU A 15 4.57 -9.49 -3.32
C LEU A 15 3.68 -8.68 -2.38
N VAL A 16 3.73 -7.35 -2.42
CA VAL A 16 2.82 -6.51 -1.63
C VAL A 16 1.38 -6.65 -2.11
N GLY A 17 1.16 -6.72 -3.43
CA GLY A 17 -0.15 -6.96 -4.02
C GLY A 17 -0.76 -8.28 -3.55
N LEU A 18 -0.02 -9.39 -3.62
CA LEU A 18 -0.45 -10.69 -3.12
C LEU A 18 -0.73 -10.64 -1.61
N SER A 19 0.19 -10.05 -0.84
CA SER A 19 0.04 -9.91 0.60
C SER A 19 -1.20 -9.08 0.97
N SER A 20 -1.53 -8.04 0.19
CA SER A 20 -2.73 -7.21 0.35
C SER A 20 -4.00 -8.03 0.11
N GLN A 21 -4.03 -8.86 -0.93
CA GLN A 21 -5.15 -9.75 -1.22
C GLN A 21 -5.36 -10.78 -0.11
N ILE A 22 -4.28 -11.35 0.44
CA ILE A 22 -4.34 -12.27 1.58
C ILE A 22 -4.90 -11.55 2.81
N CYS A 23 -4.40 -10.35 3.13
CA CYS A 23 -4.89 -9.51 4.22
C CYS A 23 -6.40 -9.22 4.10
N ASN A 24 -6.91 -9.03 2.88
CA ASN A 24 -8.33 -8.81 2.64
C ASN A 24 -9.17 -10.11 2.70
N ALA A 25 -8.64 -11.22 2.19
CA ALA A 25 -9.40 -12.47 2.05
C ALA A 25 -9.46 -13.30 3.34
N ILE A 26 -8.38 -13.32 4.11
CA ILE A 26 -8.24 -14.10 5.35
C ILE A 26 -7.56 -13.26 6.46
N PRO A 27 -8.19 -12.16 6.89
CA PRO A 27 -7.55 -11.17 7.74
C PRO A 27 -7.12 -11.71 9.12
N GLU A 28 -7.86 -12.65 9.70
CA GLU A 28 -7.50 -13.27 10.99
C GLU A 28 -6.20 -14.06 10.91
N ASP A 29 -6.06 -14.88 9.86
CA ASP A 29 -4.87 -15.68 9.62
C ASP A 29 -3.68 -14.78 9.27
N PHE A 30 -3.91 -13.75 8.45
CA PHE A 30 -2.89 -12.75 8.13
C PHE A 30 -2.39 -12.02 9.38
N ALA A 31 -3.30 -11.56 10.25
CA ALA A 31 -2.94 -10.86 11.48
C ALA A 31 -2.22 -11.77 12.48
N ARG A 32 -2.60 -13.05 12.54
CA ARG A 32 -1.91 -14.06 13.36
C ARG A 32 -0.48 -14.28 12.88
N GLU A 33 -0.27 -14.39 11.57
CA GLU A 33 1.05 -14.58 10.95
C GLU A 33 1.93 -13.33 11.08
N LEU A 34 1.36 -12.14 10.89
CA LEU A 34 2.02 -10.86 11.13
C LEU A 34 2.48 -10.70 12.59
N GLY A 35 1.79 -11.40 13.49
CA GLY A 35 2.06 -11.42 14.91
C GLY A 35 1.81 -10.07 15.59
N HIS A 36 2.41 -9.92 16.77
CA HIS A 36 2.34 -8.71 17.58
C HIS A 36 3.72 -8.09 17.77
N GLY A 37 3.77 -6.79 18.06
CA GLY A 37 5.01 -6.09 18.38
C GLY A 37 5.91 -5.83 17.16
N GLN A 38 7.19 -6.18 17.28
CA GLN A 38 8.26 -5.72 16.37
C GLN A 38 8.09 -6.18 14.92
N ILE A 39 7.55 -7.38 14.65
CA ILE A 39 7.38 -7.89 13.28
C ILE A 39 6.37 -7.01 12.53
N LYS A 40 5.22 -6.75 13.16
CA LYS A 40 4.19 -5.85 12.62
C LYS A 40 4.73 -4.45 12.35
N GLU A 41 5.44 -3.87 13.31
CA GLU A 41 6.01 -2.54 13.17
C GLU A 41 7.04 -2.48 12.03
N ARG A 42 7.92 -3.48 11.93
CA ARG A 42 8.90 -3.59 10.85
C ARG A 42 8.22 -3.71 9.48
N PHE A 43 7.15 -4.49 9.39
CA PHE A 43 6.38 -4.65 8.16
C PHE A 43 5.67 -3.36 7.74
N ILE A 44 4.98 -2.68 8.68
CA ILE A 44 4.35 -1.38 8.44
C ILE A 44 5.39 -0.34 8.00
N LYS A 45 6.53 -0.27 8.70
CA LYS A 45 7.63 0.61 8.34
C LYS A 45 8.16 0.31 6.94
N ARG A 46 8.27 -0.97 6.56
CA ARG A 46 8.68 -1.39 5.22
C ARG A 46 7.72 -0.88 4.14
N LEU A 47 6.40 -0.97 4.37
CA LEU A 47 5.37 -0.44 3.46
C LEU A 47 5.48 1.08 3.30
N VAL A 48 5.66 1.83 4.40
CA VAL A 48 5.80 3.29 4.33
C VAL A 48 7.11 3.69 3.64
N CYS A 49 8.22 2.99 3.93
CA CYS A 49 9.49 3.21 3.23
C CYS A 49 9.34 2.95 1.72
N ALA A 50 8.67 1.85 1.32
CA ALA A 50 8.40 1.57 -0.08
C ALA A 50 7.59 2.68 -0.76
N LEU A 51 6.54 3.19 -0.08
CA LEU A 51 5.74 4.28 -0.59
C LEU A 51 6.58 5.55 -0.80
N ASN A 52 7.43 5.86 0.18
CA ASN A 52 8.36 6.99 0.15
C ASN A 52 9.49 6.83 -0.86
N SER A 53 9.91 5.62 -1.21
CA SER A 53 10.86 5.40 -2.31
C SER A 53 10.20 5.60 -3.68
N ASN A 54 8.87 5.58 -3.74
CA ASN A 54 8.06 5.73 -4.95
C ASN A 54 7.30 7.07 -5.00
N LYS A 55 7.89 8.17 -4.48
CA LYS A 55 7.26 9.51 -4.46
C LYS A 55 6.80 9.97 -5.85
N THR A 56 7.57 9.61 -6.87
CA THR A 56 7.18 9.74 -8.27
C THR A 56 6.75 8.37 -8.80
N PRO A 57 5.67 8.30 -9.58
CA PRO A 57 5.16 7.03 -10.09
C PRO A 57 6.20 6.40 -11.02
N SER A 58 6.56 5.15 -10.75
CA SER A 58 7.42 4.37 -11.62
C SER A 58 6.70 4.10 -12.95
N ALA A 59 7.38 4.34 -14.07
CA ALA A 59 6.85 3.98 -15.39
C ALA A 59 6.74 2.45 -15.57
N HIS A 60 7.63 1.69 -14.92
CA HIS A 60 7.71 0.23 -15.05
C HIS A 60 6.80 -0.48 -14.05
N CYS A 61 6.56 0.14 -12.89
CA CYS A 61 5.81 -0.46 -11.79
C CYS A 61 4.83 0.56 -11.18
N PRO A 62 3.87 1.08 -11.99
CA PRO A 62 2.95 2.11 -11.53
C PRO A 62 2.00 1.63 -10.43
N GLY A 63 1.88 0.31 -10.23
CA GLY A 63 0.99 -0.27 -9.23
C GLY A 63 1.54 -0.24 -7.80
N ILE A 64 2.84 -0.01 -7.58
CA ILE A 64 3.47 -0.09 -6.25
C ILE A 64 2.72 0.75 -5.21
N ARG A 65 2.48 2.03 -5.51
CA ARG A 65 1.80 2.93 -4.56
C ARG A 65 0.40 2.45 -4.24
N ARG A 66 -0.35 2.03 -5.27
CA ARG A 66 -1.70 1.50 -5.10
C ARG A 66 -1.71 0.29 -4.18
N VAL A 67 -0.89 -0.73 -4.45
CA VAL A 67 -0.93 -1.96 -3.65
C VAL A 67 -0.53 -1.72 -2.20
N ILE A 68 0.37 -0.76 -1.94
CA ILE A 68 0.73 -0.35 -0.57
C ILE A 68 -0.44 0.35 0.12
N VAL A 69 -1.12 1.29 -0.55
CA VAL A 69 -2.27 2.00 0.02
C VAL A 69 -3.43 1.04 0.28
N GLU A 70 -3.75 0.15 -0.66
CA GLU A 70 -4.77 -0.90 -0.47
C GLU A 70 -4.42 -1.80 0.71
N HIS A 71 -3.15 -2.24 0.82
CA HIS A 71 -2.68 -3.04 1.94
C HIS A 71 -2.87 -2.32 3.29
N ALA A 72 -2.48 -1.04 3.38
CA ALA A 72 -2.64 -0.26 4.60
C ALA A 72 -4.11 -0.10 5.02
N ILE A 73 -5.00 0.13 4.04
CA ILE A 73 -6.45 0.19 4.27
C ILE A 73 -6.95 -1.12 4.88
N TYR A 74 -6.69 -2.27 4.24
CA TYR A 74 -7.17 -3.56 4.75
C TYR A 74 -6.65 -3.88 6.15
N MET A 75 -5.38 -3.54 6.43
CA MET A 75 -4.82 -3.68 7.77
C MET A 75 -5.55 -2.80 8.80
N MET A 76 -5.83 -1.54 8.47
CA MET A 76 -6.49 -0.60 9.40
C MET A 76 -7.98 -0.89 9.57
N GLU A 77 -8.67 -1.33 8.52
CA GLU A 77 -10.08 -1.72 8.59
C GLU A 77 -10.29 -2.97 9.43
N PHE A 78 -9.41 -3.97 9.29
CA PHE A 78 -9.48 -5.18 10.12
C PHE A 78 -9.10 -4.92 11.58
N ASN A 79 -8.03 -4.15 11.82
CA ASN A 79 -7.57 -3.83 13.16
C ASN A 79 -7.24 -2.33 13.26
N PRO A 80 -8.16 -1.51 13.83
CA PRO A 80 -7.99 -0.06 13.95
C PRO A 80 -6.72 0.37 14.71
N VAL A 81 -6.16 -0.50 15.57
CA VAL A 81 -4.88 -0.22 16.25
C VAL A 81 -3.75 -0.03 15.24
N ASN A 82 -3.81 -0.65 14.06
CA ASN A 82 -2.82 -0.45 13.01
C ASN A 82 -2.72 1.01 12.55
N ALA A 83 -3.79 1.81 12.70
CA ALA A 83 -3.77 3.22 12.34
C ALA A 83 -2.71 4.01 13.13
N SER A 84 -2.53 3.72 14.42
CA SER A 84 -1.51 4.39 15.24
C SER A 84 -0.09 4.00 14.79
N TYR A 85 0.13 2.73 14.44
CA TYR A 85 1.41 2.27 13.89
C TYR A 85 1.75 2.95 12.55
N PHE A 86 0.77 3.07 11.64
CA PHE A 86 0.96 3.78 10.37
C PHE A 86 1.25 5.27 10.58
N LYS A 87 0.53 5.94 11.48
CA LYS A 87 0.83 7.32 11.87
C LYS A 87 2.24 7.49 12.42
N ASN A 88 2.64 6.63 13.35
CA ASN A 88 3.97 6.68 13.95
C ASN A 88 5.08 6.47 12.91
N CYS A 89 4.78 5.80 11.80
CA CYS A 89 5.68 5.63 10.67
C CYS A 89 5.60 6.76 9.62
N GLN A 90 4.89 7.87 9.89
CA GLN A 90 4.72 9.01 8.97
C GLN A 90 3.99 8.64 7.65
N MET A 91 3.01 7.75 7.73
CA MET A 91 2.20 7.36 6.58
C MET A 91 1.36 8.55 6.05
N MET A 92 0.91 9.47 6.91
CA MET A 92 0.09 10.62 6.49
C MET A 92 0.84 11.51 5.49
N GLU A 93 2.11 11.80 5.77
CA GLU A 93 2.99 12.59 4.93
C GLU A 93 3.30 11.87 3.61
N ALA A 94 3.51 10.56 3.67
CA ALA A 94 3.69 9.74 2.47
C ALA A 94 2.46 9.80 1.56
N LEU A 95 1.25 9.68 2.13
CA LEU A 95 -0.03 9.79 1.40
C LEU A 95 -0.25 11.17 0.79
N LEU A 96 0.12 12.26 1.49
CA LEU A 96 0.04 13.62 0.95
C LEU A 96 0.94 13.79 -0.28
N LEU A 97 2.09 13.12 -0.33
CA LEU A 97 2.93 13.13 -1.53
C LEU A 97 2.27 12.40 -2.69
N VAL A 98 1.65 11.24 -2.46
CA VAL A 98 0.91 10.50 -3.49
C VAL A 98 -0.26 11.33 -4.04
N GLU A 99 -1.00 12.01 -3.16
CA GLU A 99 -2.10 12.91 -3.53
C GLU A 99 -1.64 14.04 -4.46
N ARG A 100 -0.42 14.56 -4.25
CA ARG A 100 0.17 15.66 -5.03
C ARG A 100 0.85 15.20 -6.32
N THR A 101 1.16 13.92 -6.50
CA THR A 101 1.86 13.38 -7.67
C THR A 101 1.09 12.28 -8.41
N PRO A 102 -0.18 12.52 -8.80
CA PRO A 102 -1.00 11.50 -9.44
C PRO A 102 -0.43 11.09 -10.81
N SER A 103 -0.52 9.80 -11.13
CA SER A 103 -0.27 9.30 -12.49
C SER A 103 -1.46 8.51 -13.04
N ARG A 104 -1.72 8.74 -14.33
CA ARG A 104 -2.78 8.01 -15.05
C ARG A 104 -2.51 6.50 -15.08
N ALA A 105 -1.24 6.09 -15.11
CA ALA A 105 -0.84 4.68 -15.16
C ALA A 105 -1.32 3.88 -13.93
N GLU A 106 -1.45 4.53 -12.77
CA GLU A 106 -1.86 3.90 -11.51
C GLU A 106 -3.36 3.52 -11.47
N ASN A 107 -4.09 3.92 -12.51
CA ASN A 107 -5.48 3.54 -12.70
C ASN A 107 -5.64 2.23 -13.49
N TYR A 108 -4.57 1.62 -13.98
CA TYR A 108 -4.61 0.41 -14.80
C TYR A 108 -3.89 -0.76 -14.12
N ARG A 109 -4.43 -1.97 -14.29
CA ARG A 109 -3.86 -3.20 -13.71
C ARG A 109 -2.79 -3.82 -14.60
N LEU A 110 -2.98 -3.72 -15.91
CA LEU A 110 -2.14 -4.34 -16.92
C LEU A 110 -1.71 -3.32 -17.96
N PHE A 111 -0.62 -3.62 -18.65
CA PHE A 111 -0.08 -2.79 -19.72
C PHE A 111 0.27 -3.66 -20.93
N LEU A 112 -0.01 -3.13 -22.12
CA LEU A 112 0.50 -3.64 -23.39
C LEU A 112 1.29 -2.50 -24.05
N GLY A 113 2.61 -2.51 -23.90
CA GLY A 113 3.42 -1.34 -24.23
C GLY A 113 3.10 -0.16 -23.30
N ASP A 114 2.75 0.98 -23.87
CA ASP A 114 2.30 2.19 -23.16
C ASP A 114 0.78 2.25 -22.94
N ALA A 115 0.03 1.30 -23.51
CA ALA A 115 -1.42 1.22 -23.38
C ALA A 115 -1.81 0.56 -22.04
N GLY A 116 -2.49 1.32 -21.18
CA GLY A 116 -3.08 0.80 -19.95
C GLY A 116 -4.36 0.00 -20.21
N LEU A 117 -4.43 -1.19 -19.63
CA LEU A 117 -5.54 -2.14 -19.74
C LEU A 117 -6.13 -2.44 -18.36
N MET A 118 -7.38 -2.91 -18.34
CA MET A 118 -8.10 -3.29 -17.12
C MET A 118 -8.06 -2.20 -16.05
N LYS A 119 -8.78 -1.10 -16.33
CA LYS A 119 -8.86 0.04 -15.42
C LYS A 119 -9.43 -0.39 -14.06
N HIS A 120 -8.84 0.08 -12.97
CA HIS A 120 -9.41 -0.06 -11.63
C HIS A 120 -10.75 0.67 -11.54
N SER A 121 -11.72 0.06 -10.86
CA SER A 121 -13.02 0.67 -10.56
C SER A 121 -12.90 1.83 -9.57
N ILE A 122 -11.96 1.74 -8.62
CA ILE A 122 -11.71 2.76 -7.59
C ILE A 122 -10.41 3.50 -7.93
N PRO A 123 -10.43 4.83 -8.15
CA PRO A 123 -9.23 5.64 -8.35
C PRO A 123 -8.28 5.62 -7.14
N LEU A 124 -6.98 5.83 -7.38
CA LEU A 124 -5.99 5.87 -6.29
C LEU A 124 -6.27 7.01 -5.30
N SER A 125 -6.76 8.15 -5.78
CA SER A 125 -7.14 9.28 -4.92
C SER A 125 -8.21 8.92 -3.89
N THR A 126 -9.20 8.10 -4.26
CA THR A 126 -10.23 7.61 -3.34
C THR A 126 -9.63 6.72 -2.25
N LEU A 127 -8.68 5.86 -2.62
CA LEU A 127 -7.96 5.03 -1.65
C LEU A 127 -7.10 5.88 -0.72
N VAL A 128 -6.40 6.88 -1.23
CA VAL A 128 -5.60 7.81 -0.42
C VAL A 128 -6.50 8.55 0.58
N ALA A 129 -7.66 9.06 0.15
CA ALA A 129 -8.62 9.70 1.05
C ALA A 129 -9.09 8.73 2.16
N ARG A 130 -9.42 7.49 1.80
CA ARG A 130 -9.83 6.45 2.77
C ARG A 130 -8.73 6.11 3.76
N ALA A 131 -7.49 5.97 3.31
CA ALA A 131 -6.37 5.70 4.20
C ALA A 131 -6.11 6.85 5.19
N LYS A 132 -6.25 8.10 4.75
CA LYS A 132 -6.16 9.29 5.62
C LYS A 132 -7.31 9.32 6.65
N GLU A 133 -8.53 9.03 6.21
CA GLU A 133 -9.73 8.94 7.07
C GLU A 133 -9.56 7.89 8.18
N LEU A 134 -9.05 6.70 7.85
CA LEU A 134 -8.82 5.62 8.82
C LEU A 134 -7.76 5.97 9.87
N MET A 135 -6.81 6.83 9.53
CA MET A 135 -5.88 7.38 10.51
C MET A 135 -6.56 8.47 11.35
N GLY A 136 -7.63 9.10 10.90
CA GLY A 136 -8.27 10.23 11.55
C GLY A 136 -7.76 11.54 10.95
N HIS A 137 -8.69 12.46 10.74
CA HIS A 137 -8.45 13.76 10.13
C HIS A 137 -7.52 14.62 11.00
N GLU A 138 -6.56 15.29 10.37
CA GLU A 138 -6.07 16.59 10.83
C GLU A 138 -7.00 17.68 10.29
#